data_AF-A0A852K7G5-F1
#
_entry.id   AF-A0A852K7G5-F1
#
_cell.length_a   1.000
_cell.length_b   1.000
_cell.length_c   1.000
_cell.angle_alpha   90.00
_cell.angle_beta   90.00
_cell.angle_gamma   90.00
#
_symmetry.space_group_name_H-M   'P 1'
#
loop_
_entity.id
_entity.type
_entity.pdbx_description
1 polymer ?
#
loop_
_entity_poly.entity_id
_entity_poly.type
_entity_poly.pdbx_seq_one_letter_code
_entity_poly.pdbx_strand_id
1 'polypeptide(L)'
;VCSGETGIGKSTLMDTLFNTKFESEPATHNEPGVRLKARSYELQESNVRLKLTIVDTVGFGDQINKDDSYKPIVEYIDAQFEAYLQEELKIKRSLFNY
;
A
#
# COMPACT_ATOMS: atom_id res chain seq x y z
N VAL A 1 -3.71 -2.54 2.80
CA VAL A 1 -2.66 -1.69 3.39
C VAL A 1 -2.01 -2.46 4.53
N CYS A 2 -0.68 -2.56 4.55
CA CYS A 2 0.08 -3.26 5.58
C CYS A 2 0.83 -2.22 6.43
N SER A 3 0.47 -2.12 7.71
CA SER A 3 1.17 -1.27 8.68
C SER A 3 1.92 -2.13 9.69
N GLY A 4 3.20 -1.84 9.91
CA GLY A 4 4.02 -2.57 10.87
C GLY A 4 5.49 -2.20 10.75
N GLU A 5 6.30 -2.59 11.74
CA GLU A 5 7.73 -2.26 11.80
C GLU A 5 8.51 -2.79 10.58
N THR A 6 9.61 -2.12 10.24
CA THR A 6 10.53 -2.58 9.20
C THR A 6 11.06 -3.97 9.56
N GLY A 7 10.97 -4.93 8.63
CA GLY A 7 11.47 -6.30 8.85
C GLY A 7 10.51 -7.27 9.56
N ILE A 8 9.30 -6.87 9.96
CA ILE A 8 8.35 -7.76 10.69
C ILE A 8 7.75 -8.91 9.83
N GLY A 9 8.07 -8.98 8.54
CA GLY A 9 7.57 -10.03 7.64
C GLY A 9 6.26 -9.70 6.93
N LYS A 10 5.90 -8.41 6.78
CA LYS A 10 4.70 -7.97 6.03
C LYS A 10 4.63 -8.60 4.63
N SER A 11 5.74 -8.54 3.90
CA SER A 11 5.83 -9.12 2.55
C SER A 11 5.71 -10.64 2.56
N THR A 12 6.37 -11.31 3.51
CA THR A 12 6.30 -12.78 3.65
C THR A 12 4.89 -13.25 3.95
N LEU A 13 4.14 -12.50 4.76
CA LEU A 13 2.73 -12.78 5.05
C LEU A 13 1.88 -12.62 3.79
N MET A 14 2.11 -11.58 2.98
CA MET A 14 1.42 -11.39 1.71
C MET A 14 1.74 -12.51 0.71
N ASP A 15 3.02 -12.88 0.61
CA ASP A 15 3.45 -13.98 -0.26
C ASP A 15 2.75 -15.29 0.10
N THR A 16 2.60 -15.54 1.40
CA THR A 16 1.93 -16.75 1.92
C THR A 16 0.42 -16.71 1.70
N LEU A 17 -0.23 -15.55 1.89
CA LEU A 17 -1.66 -15.38 1.70
C LEU A 17 -2.10 -15.64 0.25
N PHE A 18 -1.35 -15.10 -0.71
CA PHE A 18 -1.67 -15.24 -2.14
C PHE A 18 -0.88 -16.36 -2.82
N ASN A 19 -0.11 -17.14 -2.04
CA ASN A 19 0.78 -18.20 -2.52
C ASN A 19 1.61 -17.78 -3.75
N THR A 20 2.04 -16.53 -3.77
CA THR A 20 2.69 -15.86 -4.91
C THR A 20 3.86 -15.05 -4.37
N LYS A 21 5.02 -15.08 -5.04
CA LYS A 21 6.13 -14.21 -4.64
C LYS A 21 5.94 -12.81 -5.22
N PHE A 22 5.63 -11.86 -4.37
CA PHE A 22 5.65 -10.45 -4.73
C PHE A 22 7.08 -9.94 -4.64
N GLU A 23 7.50 -9.13 -5.63
CA GLU A 23 8.76 -8.41 -5.51
C GLU A 23 8.67 -7.47 -4.32
N SER A 24 9.32 -7.82 -3.21
CA SER A 24 9.49 -6.96 -2.06
C SER A 24 10.95 -6.71 -1.80
N GLU A 25 11.32 -5.43 -1.80
CA GLU A 25 12.67 -5.03 -1.43
C GLU A 25 12.65 -4.78 0.06
N PRO A 26 13.52 -5.43 0.85
CA PRO A 26 13.60 -5.16 2.27
C PRO A 26 13.94 -3.69 2.47
N ALA A 27 13.10 -2.98 3.21
CA ALA A 27 13.39 -1.62 3.62
C ALA A 27 14.59 -1.61 4.58
N THR A 28 15.42 -0.58 4.46
CA THR A 28 16.51 -0.36 5.42
C THR A 28 15.96 0.34 6.67
N HIS A 29 16.58 0.08 7.82
CA HIS A 29 16.23 0.73 9.09
C HIS A 29 16.72 2.19 9.20
N ASN A 30 17.26 2.76 8.12
CA ASN A 30 17.82 4.11 8.09
C ASN A 30 16.95 5.09 7.28
N GLU A 31 15.66 4.79 7.13
CA GLU A 31 14.76 5.69 6.43
C GLU A 31 14.50 6.95 7.27
N PRO A 32 14.68 8.16 6.71
CA PRO A 32 14.54 9.41 7.44
C PRO A 32 13.09 9.75 7.80
N GLY A 33 12.12 8.94 7.36
CA GLY A 33 10.69 9.20 7.50
C GLY A 33 9.85 7.96 7.17
N VAL A 34 8.57 7.98 7.56
CA VAL A 34 7.61 6.95 7.14
C VAL A 34 7.18 7.24 5.70
N ARG A 35 7.28 6.25 4.83
CA ARG A 35 6.84 6.31 3.43
C ARG A 35 5.93 5.15 3.10
N LEU A 36 5.10 5.33 2.08
CA LEU A 36 4.24 4.28 1.56
C LEU A 36 4.73 3.84 0.19
N LYS A 37 4.82 2.52 0.00
CA LYS A 37 5.14 1.89 -1.28
C LYS A 37 3.91 1.11 -1.73
N ALA A 38 3.22 1.63 -2.73
CA ALA A 38 2.11 0.94 -3.38
C ALA A 38 2.63 0.13 -4.57
N ARG A 39 2.20 -1.12 -4.67
CA ARG A 39 2.52 -2.02 -5.79
C ARG A 39 1.25 -2.72 -6.24
N SER A 40 0.96 -2.63 -7.53
CA SER A 40 -0.20 -3.25 -8.14
C SER A 40 0.21 -4.51 -8.88
N TYR A 41 -0.53 -5.58 -8.66
CA TYR A 41 -0.33 -6.89 -9.23
C TYR A 41 -1.65 -7.36 -9.83
N GLU A 42 -1.59 -8.00 -10.99
CA GLU A 42 -2.72 -8.69 -11.58
C GLU A 42 -2.58 -10.18 -11.29
N LEU A 43 -3.52 -10.71 -10.51
CA LEU A 43 -3.53 -12.08 -10.06
C LEU A 43 -4.81 -12.76 -10.56
N GLN A 44 -4.75 -14.07 -10.72
CA GLN A 44 -5.93 -14.88 -10.98
C GLN A 44 -6.11 -15.83 -9.81
N GLU A 45 -7.06 -15.51 -8.92
CA GLU A 45 -7.47 -16.42 -7.86
C GLU A 45 -8.67 -17.22 -8.33
N SER A 46 -8.44 -18.51 -8.59
CA SER A 46 -9.42 -19.44 -9.16
C SER A 46 -9.98 -18.92 -10.51
N ASN A 47 -11.22 -18.40 -10.50
CA ASN A 47 -11.92 -17.90 -11.69
C ASN A 47 -12.09 -16.37 -11.69
N VAL A 48 -11.49 -15.66 -10.72
CA VAL A 48 -11.59 -14.21 -10.59
C VAL A 48 -10.26 -13.57 -10.94
N ARG A 49 -10.29 -12.57 -11.83
CA ARG A 49 -9.14 -11.69 -12.07
C ARG A 49 -9.15 -10.62 -10.99
N LEU A 50 -8.13 -10.64 -10.15
CA LEU A 50 -7.97 -9.73 -9.03
C LEU A 50 -6.84 -8.75 -9.37
N LYS A 51 -7.15 -7.46 -9.38
CA LYS A 51 -6.12 -6.41 -9.40
C LYS A 51 -5.78 -6.05 -7.96
N LEU A 52 -4.79 -6.73 -7.41
CA LEU A 52 -4.35 -6.54 -6.04
C LEU A 52 -3.38 -5.37 -5.96
N THR A 53 -3.69 -4.35 -5.17
CA THR A 53 -2.73 -3.30 -4.83
C THR A 53 -2.29 -3.46 -3.38
N ILE A 54 -1.03 -3.87 -3.20
CA ILE A 54 -0.39 -3.99 -1.89
C ILE A 54 0.27 -2.64 -1.58
N VAL A 55 -0.10 -2.06 -0.44
CA VAL A 55 0.46 -0.79 0.04
C VAL A 55 1.18 -1.07 1.33
N ASP A 56 2.50 -1.00 1.29
CA ASP A 56 3.38 -1.25 2.43
C ASP A 56 3.91 0.04 3.02
N THR A 57 4.03 0.07 4.34
CA THR A 57 4.73 1.11 5.09
C THR A 57 6.21 0.78 5.21
N VAL A 58 7.04 1.76 4.86
CA VAL A 58 8.51 1.74 4.91
C VAL A 58 8.98 2.77 5.93
N GLY A 59 9.93 2.43 6.80
CA GLY A 59 10.42 3.37 7.81
C GLY A 59 9.51 3.53 9.03
N PHE A 60 8.45 2.70 9.15
CA PHE A 60 7.53 2.78 10.28
C PHE A 60 8.18 2.27 11.55
N GLY A 61 8.37 3.16 12.54
CA GLY A 61 9.00 2.83 13.81
C GLY A 61 10.53 2.96 13.85
N ASP A 62 11.19 3.25 12.72
CA ASP A 62 12.65 3.37 12.63
C ASP A 62 13.20 4.70 13.19
N GLN A 63 12.35 5.73 13.30
CA GLN A 63 12.73 7.04 13.82
C GLN A 63 12.65 7.08 15.36
N ILE A 64 13.59 7.79 15.98
CA ILE A 64 13.58 8.06 17.43
C ILE A 64 12.37 8.93 17.80
N ASN A 65 12.10 9.98 17.01
CA ASN A 65 10.88 10.75 17.12
C ASN A 65 9.80 10.09 16.24
N LYS A 66 8.73 9.61 16.88
CA LYS A 66 7.61 8.94 16.22
C LYS A 66 6.37 9.81 16.11
N ASP A 67 6.44 11.06 16.59
CA ASP A 67 5.36 12.01 16.41
C ASP A 67 5.03 12.10 14.92
N ASP A 68 3.73 12.04 14.61
CA ASP A 68 3.20 12.13 13.25
C ASP A 68 3.54 10.99 12.28
N SER A 69 4.06 9.84 12.75
CA SER A 69 4.33 8.67 11.87
C SER A 69 3.09 8.17 11.10
N TYR A 70 1.89 8.50 11.57
CA TYR A 70 0.62 8.16 10.92
C TYR A 70 0.22 9.12 9.79
N LYS A 71 0.76 10.36 9.76
CA LYS A 71 0.42 11.37 8.75
C LYS A 71 0.53 10.85 7.32
N PRO A 72 1.65 10.24 6.87
CA PRO A 72 1.76 9.74 5.51
C PRO A 72 0.76 8.61 5.20
N ILE A 73 0.34 7.84 6.22
CA ILE A 73 -0.68 6.79 6.06
C ILE A 73 -2.05 7.43 5.79
N VAL A 74 -2.42 8.42 6.60
CA VAL A 74 -3.69 9.15 6.46
C VAL A 74 -3.74 9.91 5.15
N GLU A 75 -2.68 10.67 4.81
CA GLU A 75 -2.59 11.43 3.56
C GLU A 75 -2.79 10.56 2.32
N TYR A 76 -2.26 9.33 2.32
CA TYR A 76 -2.46 8.42 1.20
C TYR A 76 -3.90 7.93 1.09
N ILE A 77 -4.51 7.57 2.21
CA ILE A 77 -5.91 7.14 2.25
C ILE A 77 -6.82 8.27 1.76
N ASP A 78 -6.60 9.49 2.27
CA ASP A 78 -7.34 10.68 1.86
C ASP A 78 -7.15 10.98 0.38
N ALA A 79 -5.93 10.86 -0.15
CA ALA A 79 -5.67 11.03 -1.58
C ALA A 79 -6.39 9.99 -2.46
N GLN A 80 -6.51 8.74 -2.00
CA GLN A 80 -7.27 7.72 -2.73
C GLN A 80 -8.78 8.03 -2.71
N PHE A 81 -9.32 8.47 -1.57
CA PHE A 81 -10.72 8.87 -1.46
C PHE A 81 -11.03 10.11 -2.30
N GLU A 82 -10.15 11.11 -2.27
CA GLU A 82 -10.30 12.32 -3.07
C GLU A 82 -10.26 11.98 -4.57
N ALA A 83 -9.32 11.13 -5.01
CA ALA A 83 -9.24 10.69 -6.40
C ALA A 83 -10.54 9.99 -6.85
N TYR A 84 -11.13 9.15 -5.98
CA TYR A 84 -12.40 8.51 -6.25
C TYR A 84 -13.56 9.51 -6.32
N LEU A 85 -13.66 10.41 -5.34
CA LEU A 85 -14.70 11.44 -5.27
C LEU A 85 -14.66 12.37 -6.49
N GLN A 86 -13.47 12.79 -6.91
CA GLN A 86 -13.29 13.61 -8.11
C GLN A 86 -13.81 12.89 -9.36
N GLU A 87 -13.63 11.58 -9.48
CA GLU A 87 -14.16 10.79 -10.60
C GLU A 87 -15.69 10.66 -10.55
N GLU A 88 -16.30 10.53 -9.37
CA GLU A 88 -17.76 10.52 -9.19
C GLU A 88 -18.42 11.85 -9.58
N LEU A 89 -17.72 12.95 -9.31
CA LEU A 89 -18.15 14.32 -9.63
C LEU A 89 -17.97 14.69 -11.11
N LYS A 90 -17.21 13.92 -11.91
CA LYS A 90 -17.07 14.18 -13.35
C LYS A 90 -18.39 13.97 -14.09
N ILE A 91 -18.67 14.87 -15.04
CA ILE A 91 -19.87 14.82 -15.91
C ILE A 91 -19.86 13.59 -16.84
N LYS A 92 -18.68 13.18 -17.31
CA LYS A 92 -18.47 11.91 -18.03
C LYS A 92 -17.68 10.97 -17.14
N ARG A 93 -18.38 10.03 -16.52
CA ARG A 93 -17.81 9.06 -15.57
C ARG A 93 -17.21 7.87 -16.33
N SER A 94 -16.02 7.45 -15.91
CA SER A 94 -15.35 6.23 -16.38
C SER A 94 -15.02 5.30 -15.21
N LEU A 95 -16.05 4.90 -14.46
CA LEU A 95 -15.94 4.00 -13.30
C LEU A 95 -15.42 2.59 -13.63
N PHE A 96 -15.31 2.23 -14.92
CA PHE A 96 -14.91 0.90 -15.38
C PHE A 96 -13.39 0.70 -15.55
N ASN A 97 -12.56 1.72 -15.33
CA ASN A 97 -11.11 1.66 -15.61
C ASN A 97 -10.20 1.52 -14.37
N TYR A 98 -10.76 1.26 -13.18
CA TYR A 98 -9.95 1.04 -11.97
C TYR A 98 -9.76 -0.43 -11.66
#